data_AF-A0A0C3PYU0-F1
#
_entry.id   AF-A0A0C3PYU0-F1
#
_cell.length_a   1.000
_cell.length_b   1.000
_cell.length_c   1.000
_cell.angle_alpha   90.00
_cell.angle_beta   90.00
_cell.angle_gamma   90.00
#
_symmetry.space_group_name_H-M   'P 1'
#
loop_
_entity.id
_entity.type
_entity.pdbx_description
1 polymer ?
#
loop_
_entity_poly.entity_id
_entity_poly.type
_entity_poly.pdbx_seq_one_letter_code
_entity_poly.pdbx_strand_id
1 'polypeptide(L)'
;MSTHQASPHIPTNSSGFQKATMPELQITSDNEEANIWAKMAKHKGCKALREEAAWLEAERLEREEQVEAKKQEWEWLEAKRQEQECLEAKRKEQEQLEAECQEWETQVQQKTGELKGKEWEKAVGVASTRSCQQCKKGQVSCTFGCTQQSKCKKRTCDWCTKMKVRCELPKGVEPKAEEAGAKAGKKRVLEDVTSPRAGEKKKVT
;
A
#
# COMPACT_ATOMS: atom_id res chain seq x y z
N MET A 1 -15.49 -67.45 7.98
CA MET A 1 -16.02 -68.83 8.04
C MET A 1 -16.60 -69.02 9.44
N SER A 2 -17.88 -68.72 9.64
CA SER A 2 -18.56 -68.83 10.94
C SER A 2 -19.65 -69.88 10.82
N THR A 3 -19.42 -71.05 11.42
CA THR A 3 -20.37 -72.15 11.50
C THR A 3 -21.26 -71.96 12.72
N HIS A 4 -22.48 -71.49 12.52
CA HIS A 4 -23.50 -71.50 13.57
C HIS A 4 -24.24 -72.84 13.56
N GLN A 5 -24.11 -73.57 14.67
CA GLN A 5 -24.83 -74.82 14.94
C GLN A 5 -26.34 -74.55 15.01
N ALA A 6 -27.12 -75.37 14.30
CA ALA A 6 -28.56 -75.42 14.41
C ALA A 6 -28.96 -76.37 15.55
N SER A 7 -29.65 -75.85 16.57
CA SER A 7 -30.27 -76.67 17.61
C SER A 7 -31.45 -77.47 17.05
N PRO A 8 -31.59 -78.77 17.39
CA PRO A 8 -32.74 -79.57 16.99
C PRO A 8 -33.97 -79.15 17.81
N HIS A 9 -34.98 -78.63 17.10
CA HIS A 9 -36.26 -78.27 17.70
C HIS A 9 -37.08 -79.54 17.95
N ILE A 10 -37.44 -79.79 19.20
CA ILE A 10 -38.33 -80.88 19.62
C ILE A 10 -39.77 -80.50 19.19
N PRO A 11 -40.50 -81.36 18.47
CA PRO A 11 -41.91 -81.12 18.16
C PRO A 11 -42.76 -81.61 19.35
N THR A 12 -43.13 -80.69 20.23
CA THR A 12 -44.12 -80.97 21.28
C THR A 12 -45.51 -81.00 20.65
N ASN A 13 -45.93 -82.19 20.21
CA ASN A 13 -47.32 -82.49 19.91
C ASN A 13 -48.13 -82.51 21.22
N SER A 14 -48.67 -81.37 21.62
CA SER A 14 -49.75 -81.29 22.59
C SER A 14 -51.05 -80.94 21.88
N SER A 15 -51.70 -82.03 21.45
CA SER A 15 -53.12 -82.20 21.21
C SER A 15 -53.97 -81.42 22.23
N GLY A 16 -54.80 -80.52 21.72
CA GLY A 16 -55.75 -79.74 22.49
C GLY A 16 -56.47 -78.69 21.64
N PHE A 17 -56.73 -79.00 20.36
CA PHE A 17 -57.54 -78.12 19.50
C PHE A 17 -59.00 -78.21 19.96
N GLN A 18 -59.37 -77.35 20.92
CA GLN A 18 -60.74 -76.93 21.08
C GLN A 18 -61.18 -76.31 19.75
N LYS A 19 -62.23 -76.85 19.12
CA LYS A 19 -62.93 -76.21 18.01
C LYS A 19 -63.59 -74.94 18.56
N ALA A 20 -62.80 -73.87 18.69
CA ALA A 20 -63.33 -72.53 18.75
C ALA A 20 -63.97 -72.29 17.38
N THR A 21 -65.30 -72.19 17.34
CA THR A 21 -66.02 -71.65 16.19
C THR A 21 -65.52 -70.23 16.01
N MET A 22 -64.48 -70.08 15.19
CA MET A 22 -63.91 -68.79 14.86
C MET A 22 -64.99 -68.07 14.06
N PRO A 23 -65.53 -66.93 14.54
CA PRO A 23 -66.46 -66.16 13.73
C PRO A 23 -65.74 -65.85 12.42
N GLU A 24 -66.32 -66.27 11.29
CA GLU A 24 -65.93 -65.80 9.98
C GLU A 24 -66.07 -64.28 10.01
N LEU A 25 -64.97 -63.61 10.35
CA LEU A 25 -64.85 -62.17 10.20
C LEU A 25 -64.96 -61.93 8.70
N GLN A 26 -66.16 -61.61 8.25
CA GLN A 26 -66.44 -61.05 6.95
C GLN A 26 -65.77 -59.66 6.93
N ILE A 27 -64.44 -59.65 6.84
CA ILE A 27 -63.68 -58.48 6.43
C ILE A 27 -64.11 -58.27 4.99
N THR A 28 -65.06 -57.37 4.80
CA THR A 28 -65.52 -57.00 3.47
C THR A 28 -64.31 -56.48 2.70
N SER A 29 -63.98 -57.14 1.59
CA SER A 29 -62.83 -56.83 0.73
C SER A 29 -62.71 -55.33 0.40
N ASP A 30 -63.86 -54.63 0.36
CA ASP A 30 -63.96 -53.20 0.07
C ASP A 30 -63.21 -52.31 1.09
N ASN A 31 -63.10 -52.75 2.36
CA ASN A 31 -62.42 -51.96 3.40
C ASN A 31 -60.88 -52.01 3.26
N GLU A 32 -60.33 -53.13 2.77
CA GLU A 32 -58.90 -53.25 2.53
C GLU A 32 -58.44 -52.41 1.34
N GLU A 33 -59.24 -52.38 0.28
CA GLU A 33 -58.97 -51.56 -0.90
C GLU A 33 -58.96 -50.06 -0.54
N ALA A 34 -59.97 -49.59 0.21
CA ALA A 34 -60.03 -48.20 0.68
C ALA A 34 -58.79 -47.79 1.52
N ASN A 35 -58.29 -48.69 2.37
CA ASN A 35 -57.07 -48.46 3.16
C ASN A 35 -55.82 -48.35 2.28
N ILE A 36 -55.70 -49.16 1.22
CA ILE A 36 -54.58 -49.07 0.28
C ILE A 36 -54.60 -47.72 -0.44
N TRP A 37 -55.77 -47.28 -0.93
CA TRP A 37 -55.92 -45.99 -1.58
C TRP A 37 -55.59 -44.83 -0.64
N ALA A 38 -56.04 -44.88 0.62
CA ALA A 38 -55.73 -43.86 1.63
C ALA A 38 -54.21 -43.80 1.92
N LYS A 39 -53.53 -44.94 2.03
CA LYS A 39 -52.07 -45.00 2.21
C LYS A 39 -51.32 -44.42 1.02
N MET A 40 -51.76 -44.73 -0.21
CA MET A 40 -51.18 -44.17 -1.43
C MET A 40 -51.36 -42.66 -1.52
N ALA A 41 -52.55 -42.15 -1.19
CA ALA A 41 -52.83 -40.72 -1.15
C ALA A 41 -51.96 -40.02 -0.09
N LYS A 42 -51.84 -40.60 1.11
CA LYS A 42 -50.98 -40.08 2.18
C LYS A 42 -49.52 -40.04 1.73
N HIS A 43 -49.01 -41.10 1.13
CA HIS A 43 -47.62 -41.14 0.63
C HIS A 43 -47.38 -40.08 -0.44
N LYS A 44 -48.32 -39.91 -1.39
CA LYS A 44 -48.24 -38.86 -2.41
C LYS A 44 -48.22 -37.46 -1.80
N GLY A 45 -49.10 -37.18 -0.83
CA GLY A 45 -49.13 -35.92 -0.11
C GLY A 45 -47.83 -35.64 0.66
N CYS A 46 -47.30 -36.64 1.37
CA CYS A 46 -46.02 -36.51 2.06
C CYS A 46 -44.85 -36.30 1.09
N LYS A 47 -44.89 -36.87 -0.12
CA LYS A 47 -43.86 -36.66 -1.13
C LYS A 47 -43.89 -35.23 -1.67
N ALA A 48 -45.08 -34.75 -2.06
CA ALA A 48 -45.25 -33.37 -2.54
C ALA A 48 -44.81 -32.34 -1.49
N LEU A 49 -45.17 -32.55 -0.22
CA LEU A 49 -44.77 -31.65 0.87
C LEU A 49 -43.24 -31.59 1.05
N ARG A 50 -42.53 -32.72 0.86
CA ARG A 50 -41.05 -32.74 0.94
C ARG A 50 -40.42 -32.01 -0.24
N GLU A 51 -40.97 -32.17 -1.44
CA GLU A 51 -40.50 -31.49 -2.64
C GLU A 51 -40.72 -29.97 -2.54
N GLU A 52 -41.88 -29.54 -2.04
CA GLU A 52 -42.16 -28.13 -1.77
C GLU A 52 -41.22 -27.55 -0.70
N ALA A 53 -40.99 -28.28 0.40
CA ALA A 53 -40.05 -27.84 1.43
C ALA A 53 -38.62 -27.71 0.90
N ALA A 54 -38.17 -28.66 0.06
CA ALA A 54 -36.86 -28.59 -0.58
C ALA A 54 -36.74 -27.41 -1.55
N TRP A 55 -37.80 -27.10 -2.29
CA TRP A 55 -37.83 -25.94 -3.19
C TRP A 55 -37.77 -24.61 -2.42
N LEU A 56 -38.55 -24.47 -1.35
CA LEU A 56 -38.53 -23.28 -0.48
C LEU A 56 -37.17 -23.09 0.21
N GLU A 57 -36.51 -24.20 0.58
CA GLU A 57 -35.16 -24.15 1.14
C GLU A 57 -34.12 -23.70 0.11
N ALA A 58 -34.20 -24.19 -1.12
CA ALA A 58 -33.34 -23.74 -2.21
C ALA A 58 -33.56 -22.25 -2.51
N GLU A 59 -34.81 -21.78 -2.57
CA GLU A 59 -35.12 -20.36 -2.79
C GLU A 59 -34.58 -19.47 -1.65
N ARG A 60 -34.70 -19.94 -0.39
CA ARG A 60 -34.14 -19.22 0.76
C ARG A 60 -32.62 -19.08 0.64
N LEU A 61 -31.92 -20.15 0.30
CA LEU A 61 -30.47 -20.15 0.15
C LEU A 61 -30.02 -19.22 -0.99
N GLU A 62 -30.74 -19.21 -2.12
CA GLU A 62 -30.46 -18.30 -3.24
C GLU A 62 -30.62 -16.82 -2.83
N ARG A 63 -31.65 -16.49 -2.04
CA ARG A 63 -31.83 -15.13 -1.52
C ARG A 63 -30.71 -14.74 -0.55
N GLU A 64 -30.30 -15.65 0.32
CA GLU A 64 -29.19 -15.42 1.24
C GLU A 64 -27.87 -15.16 0.48
N GLU A 65 -27.57 -15.97 -0.55
CA GLU A 65 -26.41 -15.78 -1.41
C GLU A 65 -26.45 -14.42 -2.14
N GLN A 66 -27.61 -14.03 -2.68
CA GLN A 66 -27.76 -12.73 -3.32
C GLN A 66 -27.56 -11.55 -2.36
N VAL A 67 -28.00 -11.68 -1.11
CA VAL A 67 -27.79 -10.65 -0.08
C VAL A 67 -26.31 -10.55 0.27
N GLU A 68 -25.63 -11.69 0.46
CA GLU A 68 -24.20 -11.72 0.77
C GLU A 68 -23.36 -11.16 -0.40
N ALA A 69 -23.68 -11.52 -1.65
CA ALA A 69 -23.01 -10.99 -2.84
C ALA A 69 -23.15 -9.46 -2.94
N LYS A 70 -24.36 -8.93 -2.69
CA LYS A 70 -24.59 -7.47 -2.66
C LYS A 70 -23.84 -6.78 -1.54
N LYS A 71 -23.73 -7.43 -0.37
CA LYS A 71 -22.97 -6.90 0.76
C LYS A 71 -21.48 -6.81 0.43
N GLN A 72 -20.92 -7.87 -0.16
CA GLN A 72 -19.52 -7.87 -0.62
C GLN A 72 -19.25 -6.82 -1.69
N GLU A 73 -20.17 -6.63 -2.64
CA GLU A 73 -20.07 -5.55 -3.64
C GLU A 73 -20.04 -4.17 -2.98
N TRP A 74 -20.90 -3.93 -1.99
CA TRP A 74 -20.92 -2.70 -1.21
C TRP A 74 -19.62 -2.47 -0.44
N GLU A 75 -19.13 -3.48 0.28
CA GLU A 75 -17.86 -3.40 1.02
C GLU A 75 -16.68 -3.11 0.08
N TRP A 76 -16.66 -3.73 -1.11
CA TRP A 76 -15.65 -3.46 -2.12
C TRP A 76 -15.71 -2.02 -2.66
N LEU A 77 -16.92 -1.50 -2.94
CA LEU A 77 -17.11 -0.12 -3.38
C LEU A 77 -16.71 0.89 -2.31
N GLU A 78 -16.99 0.59 -1.03
CA GLU A 78 -16.59 1.43 0.09
C GLU A 78 -15.07 1.45 0.27
N ALA A 79 -14.42 0.29 0.23
CA ALA A 79 -12.96 0.19 0.28
C ALA A 79 -12.29 0.98 -0.85
N LYS A 80 -12.82 0.87 -2.08
CA LYS A 80 -12.31 1.62 -3.23
C LYS A 80 -12.48 3.13 -3.07
N ARG A 81 -13.61 3.58 -2.49
CA ARG A 81 -13.84 5.00 -2.18
C ARG A 81 -12.83 5.51 -1.15
N GLN A 82 -12.60 4.74 -0.08
CA GLN A 82 -11.62 5.11 0.95
C GLN A 82 -10.20 5.18 0.39
N GLU A 83 -9.81 4.23 -0.47
CA GLU A 83 -8.51 4.26 -1.15
C GLU A 83 -8.35 5.54 -1.99
N GLN A 84 -9.39 5.91 -2.75
CA GLN A 84 -9.37 7.14 -3.55
C GLN A 84 -9.24 8.39 -2.68
N GLU A 85 -9.98 8.45 -1.56
CA GLU A 85 -9.90 9.56 -0.61
C GLU A 85 -8.51 9.66 0.03
N CYS A 86 -7.90 8.54 0.43
CA CYS A 86 -6.54 8.50 0.94
C CYS A 86 -5.51 9.00 -0.09
N LEU A 87 -5.66 8.61 -1.36
CA LEU A 87 -4.79 9.09 -2.44
C LEU A 87 -4.96 10.59 -2.70
N GLU A 88 -6.20 11.10 -2.63
CA GLU A 88 -6.47 12.54 -2.75
C GLU A 88 -5.89 13.32 -1.57
N ALA A 89 -6.05 12.83 -0.34
CA ALA A 89 -5.49 13.45 0.86
C ALA A 89 -3.95 13.52 0.78
N LYS A 90 -3.31 12.43 0.37
CA LYS A 90 -1.85 12.38 0.17
C LYS A 90 -1.38 13.36 -0.91
N ARG A 91 -2.14 13.53 -1.99
CA ARG A 91 -1.83 14.52 -3.03
C ARG A 91 -1.91 15.95 -2.49
N LYS A 92 -2.95 16.26 -1.72
CA LYS A 92 -3.11 17.58 -1.08
C LYS A 92 -2.00 17.88 -0.08
N GLU A 93 -1.59 16.88 0.70
CA GLU A 93 -0.46 17.01 1.62
C GLU A 93 0.85 17.30 0.85
N GLN A 94 1.10 16.57 -0.24
CA GLN A 94 2.26 16.82 -1.09
C GLN A 94 2.24 18.24 -1.68
N GLU A 95 1.09 18.70 -2.18
CA GLU A 95 0.94 20.05 -2.73
C GLU A 95 1.21 21.13 -1.66
N GLN A 96 0.75 20.91 -0.42
CA GLN A 96 1.05 21.82 0.70
C GLN A 96 2.55 21.87 1.03
N LEU A 97 3.22 20.71 1.07
CA LEU A 97 4.66 20.64 1.30
C LEU A 97 5.45 21.31 0.17
N GLU A 98 5.03 21.16 -1.08
CA GLU A 98 5.63 21.84 -2.23
C GLU A 98 5.45 23.35 -2.15
N ALA A 99 4.26 23.84 -1.76
CA ALA A 99 4.00 25.25 -1.55
C ALA A 99 4.85 25.85 -0.41
N GLU A 100 4.99 25.15 0.71
CA GLU A 100 5.84 25.56 1.83
C GLU A 100 7.33 25.64 1.42
N CYS A 101 7.80 24.67 0.62
CA CYS A 101 9.15 24.67 0.08
C CYS A 101 9.40 25.89 -0.83
N GLN A 102 8.43 26.23 -1.69
CA GLN A 102 8.52 27.41 -2.56
C GLN A 102 8.53 28.70 -1.73
N GLU A 103 7.68 28.81 -0.70
CA GLU A 103 7.68 29.96 0.20
C GLU A 103 9.04 30.13 0.88
N TRP A 104 9.61 29.05 1.42
CA TRP A 104 10.93 29.08 2.02
C TRP A 104 12.02 29.51 1.04
N GLU A 105 11.98 28.99 -0.20
CA GLU A 105 12.92 29.38 -1.25
C GLU A 105 12.82 30.88 -1.56
N THR A 106 11.61 31.42 -1.73
CA THR A 106 11.40 32.85 -1.97
C THR A 106 11.91 33.71 -0.81
N GLN A 107 11.70 33.28 0.43
CA GLN A 107 12.20 33.98 1.62
C GLN A 107 13.73 34.01 1.67
N VAL A 108 14.40 32.90 1.31
CA VAL A 108 15.86 32.83 1.22
C VAL A 108 16.40 33.72 0.10
N GLN A 109 15.73 33.74 -1.06
CA GLN A 109 16.10 34.61 -2.18
C GLN A 109 15.96 36.10 -1.81
N GLN A 110 14.86 36.50 -1.15
CA GLN A 110 14.66 37.87 -0.68
C GLN A 110 15.77 38.32 0.28
N LYS A 111 16.09 37.50 1.30
CA LYS A 111 17.17 37.78 2.26
C LYS A 111 18.55 37.87 1.60
N THR A 112 18.79 37.09 0.55
CA THR A 112 20.07 37.12 -0.20
C THR A 112 20.18 38.36 -1.10
N GLY A 113 19.07 38.81 -1.69
CA GLY A 113 19.03 40.01 -2.54
C GLY A 113 19.28 41.32 -1.78
N GLU A 114 18.78 41.42 -0.54
CA GLU A 114 18.91 42.63 0.28
C GLU A 114 20.36 42.92 0.72
N LEU A 115 21.17 41.89 0.92
CA LEU A 115 22.60 42.02 1.25
C LEU A 115 23.45 42.48 0.06
N LYS A 116 23.05 42.15 -1.19
CA LYS A 116 23.78 42.60 -2.38
C LYS A 116 23.53 44.06 -2.77
N GLY A 117 22.41 44.65 -2.32
CA GLY A 117 22.02 46.02 -2.66
C GLY A 117 22.83 47.13 -1.96
N LYS A 118 23.52 46.85 -0.86
CA LYS A 118 24.22 47.88 -0.06
C LYS A 118 25.75 47.86 -0.15
N GLU A 119 26.36 46.89 -0.82
CA GLU A 119 27.83 46.73 -0.82
C GLU A 119 28.49 46.79 -2.21
N TRP A 120 27.73 46.93 -3.30
CA TRP A 120 28.29 47.06 -4.65
C TRP A 120 28.51 48.50 -5.13
N GLU A 121 28.02 49.51 -4.42
CA GLU A 121 28.24 50.92 -4.80
C GLU A 121 29.66 51.45 -4.52
N LYS A 122 30.54 50.68 -3.85
CA LYS A 122 31.94 51.09 -3.60
C LYS A 122 33.01 50.21 -4.21
N ALA A 123 32.63 49.18 -4.98
CA ALA A 123 33.58 48.29 -5.63
C ALA A 123 33.40 48.21 -7.14
N VAL A 124 33.10 49.33 -7.80
CA VAL A 124 33.60 49.57 -9.18
C VAL A 124 35.09 49.94 -9.07
N GLY A 125 35.86 49.06 -8.43
CA GLY A 125 37.29 49.03 -8.63
C GLY A 125 37.47 48.51 -10.03
N VAL A 126 37.71 49.43 -10.98
CA VAL A 126 38.18 49.21 -12.34
C VAL A 126 38.73 47.80 -12.47
N ALA A 127 37.91 46.91 -13.02
CA ALA A 127 38.34 45.57 -13.38
C ALA A 127 39.45 45.77 -14.40
N SER A 128 40.66 45.84 -13.88
CA SER A 128 41.85 46.04 -14.68
C SER A 128 41.84 44.87 -15.63
N THR A 129 41.64 45.16 -16.91
CA THR A 129 41.81 44.28 -18.07
C THR A 129 43.28 43.89 -18.17
N ARG A 130 43.81 43.28 -17.11
CA ARG A 130 45.14 42.70 -17.07
C ARG A 130 45.00 41.37 -17.75
N SER A 131 45.15 41.36 -19.07
CA SER A 131 45.36 40.14 -19.82
C SER A 131 46.67 39.47 -19.38
N CYS A 132 46.73 38.15 -19.48
CA CYS A 132 47.97 37.41 -19.26
C CYS A 132 49.04 37.86 -20.28
N GLN A 133 50.34 37.78 -19.96
CA GLN A 133 51.37 38.24 -20.91
C GLN A 133 51.30 37.51 -22.26
N GLN A 134 50.95 36.22 -22.25
CA GLN A 134 50.80 35.42 -23.47
C GLN A 134 49.60 35.87 -24.31
N CYS A 135 48.50 36.18 -23.66
CA CYS A 135 47.25 36.66 -24.24
C CYS A 135 47.43 38.06 -24.83
N LYS A 136 48.20 38.91 -24.14
CA LYS A 136 48.58 40.24 -24.61
C LYS A 136 49.39 40.18 -25.91
N LYS A 137 50.34 39.24 -26.04
CA LYS A 137 51.10 39.03 -27.28
C LYS A 137 50.21 38.55 -28.42
N GLY A 138 49.23 37.67 -28.13
CA GLY A 138 48.29 37.15 -29.12
C GLY A 138 47.10 38.06 -29.45
N GLN A 139 46.99 39.24 -28.81
CA GLN A 139 45.79 40.10 -28.87
C GLN A 139 44.48 39.34 -28.58
N VAL A 140 44.54 38.30 -27.74
CA VAL A 140 43.37 37.50 -27.34
C VAL A 140 42.88 37.99 -25.99
N SER A 141 41.59 38.28 -25.86
CA SER A 141 40.96 38.57 -24.58
C SER A 141 40.99 37.31 -23.70
N CYS A 142 41.40 37.45 -22.44
CA CYS A 142 41.40 36.34 -21.51
C CYS A 142 40.66 36.70 -20.22
N THR A 143 39.76 35.82 -19.82
CA THR A 143 39.14 35.81 -18.50
C THR A 143 39.99 34.99 -17.54
N PHE A 144 40.20 35.51 -16.33
CA PHE A 144 40.84 34.77 -15.25
C PHE A 144 39.76 34.09 -14.43
N GLY A 145 39.52 32.81 -14.68
CA GLY A 145 38.77 31.95 -13.77
C GLY A 145 39.60 31.65 -12.53
N CYS A 146 39.02 31.79 -11.34
CA CYS A 146 39.61 31.22 -10.13
C CYS A 146 39.14 29.76 -10.00
N THR A 147 39.87 28.82 -10.58
CA THR A 147 39.63 27.40 -10.33
C THR A 147 40.26 27.00 -9.00
N GLN A 148 39.41 26.58 -8.06
CA GLN A 148 39.81 26.20 -6.71
C GLN A 148 40.40 24.77 -6.74
N GLN A 149 41.62 24.62 -7.27
CA GLN A 149 42.34 23.35 -7.18
C GLN A 149 43.47 23.44 -6.17
N SER A 150 43.25 22.78 -5.02
CA SER A 150 44.23 22.56 -3.95
C SER A 150 44.75 23.84 -3.25
N LYS A 151 45.48 23.67 -2.14
CA LYS A 151 45.90 24.73 -1.20
C LYS A 151 46.71 25.90 -1.82
N CYS A 152 47.02 25.86 -3.11
CA CYS A 152 47.65 26.95 -3.85
C CYS A 152 46.74 27.42 -4.99
N LYS A 153 46.10 28.59 -4.85
CA LYS A 153 45.30 29.23 -5.91
C LYS A 153 46.22 29.65 -7.08
N LYS A 154 46.45 28.75 -8.04
CA LYS A 154 47.12 29.10 -9.31
C LYS A 154 46.10 29.78 -10.22
N ARG A 155 46.30 31.07 -10.50
CA ARG A 155 45.48 31.81 -11.48
C ARG A 155 45.99 31.49 -12.90
N THR A 156 45.29 30.62 -13.62
CA THR A 156 45.50 30.43 -15.06
C THR A 156 44.35 31.06 -15.84
N CYS A 157 44.65 31.60 -17.01
CA CYS A 157 43.62 32.10 -17.92
C CYS A 157 42.96 30.91 -18.66
N ASP A 158 41.68 31.01 -19.01
CA ASP A 158 40.94 29.90 -19.65
C ASP A 158 41.61 29.48 -20.98
N TRP A 159 42.06 30.46 -21.75
CA TRP A 159 42.79 30.24 -23.00
C TRP A 159 44.13 29.52 -22.78
N CYS A 160 44.90 29.93 -21.78
CA CYS A 160 46.19 29.34 -21.42
C CYS A 160 46.02 27.88 -20.99
N THR A 161 44.93 27.60 -20.26
CA THR A 161 44.55 26.27 -19.80
C THR A 161 44.19 25.39 -21.00
N LYS A 162 43.39 25.90 -21.94
CA LYS A 162 43.02 25.19 -23.18
C LYS A 162 44.24 24.88 -24.04
N MET A 163 45.17 25.83 -24.16
CA MET A 163 46.40 25.69 -24.94
C MET A 163 47.52 24.94 -24.19
N LYS A 164 47.29 24.54 -22.94
CA LYS A 164 48.30 23.91 -22.05
C LYS A 164 49.61 24.70 -21.96
N VAL A 165 49.55 26.03 -22.09
CA VAL A 165 50.72 26.93 -21.99
C VAL A 165 50.83 27.52 -20.59
N ARG A 166 52.06 27.77 -20.13
CA ARG A 166 52.28 28.42 -18.83
C ARG A 166 51.80 29.87 -18.89
N CYS A 167 50.86 30.20 -18.00
CA CYS A 167 50.33 31.56 -17.85
C CYS A 167 51.31 32.39 -16.99
N GLU A 168 52.01 33.33 -17.62
CA GLU A 168 52.87 34.30 -16.91
C GLU A 168 52.05 35.54 -16.53
N LEU A 169 51.85 35.71 -15.22
CA LEU A 169 51.26 36.92 -14.67
C LEU A 169 52.30 38.05 -14.69
N PRO A 170 51.90 39.30 -14.95
CA PRO A 170 52.81 40.44 -14.88
C PRO A 170 53.46 40.54 -13.49
N LYS A 171 54.80 40.50 -13.44
CA LYS A 171 55.60 40.74 -12.23
C LYS A 171 55.26 42.13 -11.68
N GLY A 172 54.85 42.22 -10.42
CA GLY A 172 54.54 43.49 -9.75
C GLY A 172 53.16 43.59 -9.11
N VAL A 173 52.39 42.51 -9.08
CA VAL A 173 51.07 42.47 -8.41
C VAL A 173 51.09 41.31 -7.43
N GLU A 174 51.67 41.55 -6.26
CA GLU A 174 51.51 40.67 -5.11
C GLU A 174 49.99 40.59 -4.80
N PRO A 175 49.38 39.39 -4.82
CA PRO A 175 47.99 39.25 -4.42
C PRO A 175 47.91 39.62 -2.95
N LYS A 176 47.20 40.71 -2.64
CA LYS A 176 46.83 41.09 -1.28
C LYS A 176 46.25 39.84 -0.62
N ALA A 177 46.96 39.30 0.36
CA ALA A 177 46.56 38.10 1.08
C ALA A 177 45.26 38.42 1.81
N GLU A 178 44.13 38.06 1.21
CA GLU A 178 42.83 38.14 1.84
C GLU A 178 42.79 37.00 2.87
N GLU A 179 43.06 37.35 4.13
CA GLU A 179 42.92 36.48 5.29
C GLU A 179 41.47 35.98 5.36
N ALA A 180 41.25 34.80 4.82
CA ALA A 180 40.01 34.07 5.00
C ALA A 180 39.95 33.58 6.45
N GLY A 181 39.25 34.33 7.29
CA GLY A 181 38.91 33.95 8.65
C GLY A 181 38.20 32.60 8.66
N ALA A 182 38.91 31.59 9.17
CA ALA A 182 38.37 30.28 9.47
C ALA A 182 37.33 30.42 10.59
N LYS A 183 36.04 30.33 10.27
CA LYS A 183 35.02 30.09 11.29
C LYS A 183 34.86 28.59 11.52
N ALA A 184 35.31 28.20 12.71
CA ALA A 184 35.25 26.89 13.30
C ALA A 184 33.82 26.35 13.43
N GLY A 185 33.74 25.02 13.48
CA GLY A 185 32.53 24.26 13.24
C GLY A 185 31.44 24.43 14.30
N LYS A 186 30.20 24.24 13.84
CA LYS A 186 29.07 23.93 14.70
C LYS A 186 28.64 22.50 14.41
N LYS A 187 28.99 21.61 15.35
CA LYS A 187 28.53 20.21 15.38
C LYS A 187 27.00 20.21 15.38
N ARG A 188 26.39 19.50 14.43
CA ARG A 188 24.98 19.12 14.53
C ARG A 188 24.91 17.91 15.46
N VAL A 189 24.14 18.05 16.52
CA VAL A 189 23.66 16.94 17.35
C VAL A 189 22.60 16.23 16.52
N LEU A 190 22.88 14.98 16.17
CA LEU A 190 21.92 14.04 15.61
C LEU A 190 21.14 13.50 16.79
N GLU A 191 19.93 14.02 17.03
CA GLU A 191 19.05 13.42 18.03
C GLU A 191 18.39 12.18 17.45
N ASP A 192 18.70 11.08 18.13
CA ASP A 192 18.28 9.73 17.84
C ASP A 192 16.77 9.56 18.01
N VAL A 193 16.19 8.99 16.95
CA VAL A 193 14.99 8.16 16.89
C VAL A 193 14.62 7.56 18.24
N THR A 194 13.61 8.12 18.89
CA THR A 194 12.86 7.40 19.93
C THR A 194 11.55 6.94 19.32
N SER A 195 11.57 5.71 18.81
CA SER A 195 10.38 4.96 18.40
C SER A 195 9.93 4.10 19.60
N PRO A 196 8.78 4.39 20.25
CA PRO A 196 8.19 3.43 21.17
C PRO A 196 7.43 2.37 20.36
N ARG A 197 7.89 1.14 20.53
CA ARG A 197 7.33 -0.08 19.97
C ARG A 197 5.92 -0.36 20.51
N ALA A 198 5.18 -1.00 19.63
CA ALA A 198 3.96 -1.76 19.82
C ALA A 198 3.87 -2.57 21.12
N GLY A 199 2.65 -2.60 21.67
CA GLY A 199 2.14 -3.70 22.47
C GLY A 199 1.33 -3.26 23.69
N GLU A 200 -0.01 -3.38 23.63
CA GLU A 200 -0.73 -4.39 24.42
C GLU A 200 -2.27 -4.24 24.36
N LYS A 201 -2.91 -5.29 23.83
CA LYS A 201 -4.06 -6.04 24.36
C LYS A 201 -5.40 -5.31 24.61
N LYS A 202 -6.31 -5.50 23.65
CA LYS A 202 -7.76 -5.44 23.87
C LYS A 202 -8.20 -6.61 24.78
N LYS A 203 -8.87 -6.30 25.89
CA LYS A 203 -9.79 -7.23 26.58
C LYS A 203 -11.17 -7.08 25.95
N VAL A 204 -11.68 -8.20 25.43
CA VAL A 204 -13.10 -8.35 25.09
C VAL A 204 -13.81 -8.78 26.38
N THR A 205 -14.87 -8.07 26.75
CA THR A 205 -15.86 -8.49 27.74
C THR A 205 -17.21 -8.47 27.05
#